data_AF-A0A960ZQ26-F1
#
_entry.id   AF-A0A960ZQ26-F1
#
_cell.length_a   1.000
_cell.length_b   1.000
_cell.length_c   1.000
_cell.angle_alpha   90.00
_cell.angle_beta   90.00
_cell.angle_gamma   90.00
#
_symmetry.space_group_name_H-M   'P 1'
#
loop_
_entity.id
_entity.type
_entity.pdbx_description
1 polymer ?
#
loop_
_entity_poly.entity_id
_entity_poly.type
_entity_poly.pdbx_seq_one_letter_code
_entity_poly.pdbx_strand_id
1 'polypeptide(L)'
;MLGNYIDRPREDSLTASVFSTLLHLPVNEFWQLLRKACPAADLPVYVGEPDSIEFWPKWDASGTANTNYVEPDVFIRFPEFDLIVEAKRGDIGSQHQSQWLNEVQSYCNVYGSEDREVRLMALGGVWNIRDESVPLPASVSNAETERRCPVHMAEWRRLLEAITDERRRQRGESPSGDGKARVRILTDAIHFFDVHGFVPLRLFSSFDFSHYALATDLGDAHERLQKVHSKLITR
;
A
#
# COMPACT_ATOMS: atom_id res chain seq x y z
N MET A 1 9.81 15.04 -9.10
CA MET A 1 9.17 13.85 -8.53
C MET A 1 10.24 12.80 -8.36
N LEU A 2 10.46 12.32 -7.13
CA LEU A 2 11.57 11.42 -6.78
C LEU A 2 11.41 10.01 -7.39
N GLY A 3 10.19 9.59 -7.71
CA GLY A 3 9.90 8.28 -8.32
C GLY A 3 10.59 8.05 -9.66
N ASN A 4 10.87 9.11 -10.44
CA ASN A 4 11.59 8.99 -11.72
C ASN A 4 13.04 8.48 -11.59
N TYR A 5 13.58 8.41 -10.37
CA TYR A 5 14.93 7.91 -10.09
C TYR A 5 14.94 6.45 -9.62
N ILE A 6 13.78 5.79 -9.51
CA ILE A 6 13.71 4.36 -9.21
C ILE A 6 14.00 3.58 -10.49
N ASP A 7 15.23 3.08 -10.61
CA ASP A 7 15.59 2.12 -11.66
C ASP A 7 15.18 0.71 -11.22
N ARG A 8 14.47 0.00 -12.09
CA ARG A 8 13.93 -1.37 -11.87
C ARG A 8 13.03 -1.51 -10.63
N PRO A 9 11.77 -1.04 -10.72
CA PRO A 9 10.73 -1.25 -9.72
C PRO A 9 10.60 -2.71 -9.23
N ARG A 10 10.82 -2.94 -7.93
CA ARG A 10 10.71 -4.23 -7.21
C ARG A 10 9.87 -4.11 -5.94
N GLU A 11 9.70 -5.21 -5.23
CA GLU A 11 8.95 -5.32 -3.96
C GLU A 11 9.53 -4.36 -2.92
N ASP A 12 10.79 -4.52 -2.57
CA ASP A 12 11.47 -3.72 -1.54
C ASP A 12 11.37 -2.22 -1.84
N SER A 13 11.61 -1.83 -3.11
CA SER A 13 11.52 -0.43 -3.53
C SER A 13 10.09 0.13 -3.44
N LEU A 14 9.06 -0.69 -3.66
CA LEU A 14 7.67 -0.27 -3.47
C LEU A 14 7.39 -0.05 -1.98
N THR A 15 7.77 -1.02 -1.14
CA THR A 15 7.63 -0.94 0.30
C THR A 15 8.34 0.30 0.85
N ALA A 16 9.62 0.49 0.53
CA ALA A 16 10.40 1.65 0.97
C ALA A 16 9.73 2.95 0.54
N SER A 17 9.42 3.10 -0.75
CA SER A 17 8.94 4.36 -1.29
C SER A 17 7.57 4.74 -0.72
N VAL A 18 6.67 3.76 -0.56
CA VAL A 18 5.34 4.01 0.00
C VAL A 18 5.43 4.29 1.50
N PHE A 19 6.03 3.40 2.29
CA PHE A 19 6.07 3.57 3.75
C PHE A 19 6.89 4.81 4.14
N SER A 20 8.10 5.00 3.62
CA SER A 20 8.90 6.18 3.97
C SER A 20 8.18 7.48 3.64
N THR A 21 7.38 7.51 2.57
CA THR A 21 6.57 8.69 2.25
C THR A 21 5.41 8.88 3.23
N LEU A 22 4.64 7.83 3.51
CA LEU A 22 3.47 7.93 4.38
C LEU A 22 3.83 8.20 5.85
N LEU A 23 5.03 7.81 6.29
CA LEU A 23 5.56 8.10 7.63
C LEU A 23 5.78 9.60 7.90
N HIS A 24 5.73 10.45 6.86
CA HIS A 24 5.73 11.91 7.03
C HIS A 24 4.35 12.49 7.35
N LEU A 25 3.29 11.69 7.34
CA LEU A 25 1.97 12.08 7.82
C LEU A 25 1.92 11.97 9.36
N PRO A 26 1.00 12.70 10.03
CA PRO A 26 0.68 12.42 11.43
C PRO A 26 0.33 10.93 11.62
N VAL A 27 0.78 10.31 12.71
CA VAL A 27 0.67 8.85 12.91
C VAL A 27 -0.76 8.33 12.72
N ASN A 28 -1.76 9.08 13.20
CA ASN A 28 -3.15 8.69 13.06
C ASN A 28 -3.62 8.68 11.60
N GLU A 29 -3.13 9.60 10.76
CA GLU A 29 -3.44 9.61 9.32
C GLU A 29 -2.79 8.43 8.61
N PHE A 30 -1.49 8.21 8.86
CA PHE A 30 -0.76 7.03 8.37
C PHE A 30 -1.49 5.74 8.75
N TRP A 31 -1.86 5.60 10.02
CA TRP A 31 -2.53 4.41 10.53
C TRP A 31 -3.91 4.22 9.91
N GLN A 32 -4.73 5.27 9.78
CA GLN A 32 -6.03 5.14 9.12
C GLN A 32 -5.91 4.69 7.65
N LEU A 33 -4.84 5.09 6.95
CA LEU A 33 -4.59 4.63 5.58
C LEU A 33 -4.31 3.12 5.55
N LEU A 34 -3.45 2.63 6.45
CA LEU A 34 -3.18 1.19 6.58
C LEU A 34 -4.43 0.40 6.98
N ARG A 35 -5.22 0.88 7.95
CA ARG A 35 -6.48 0.23 8.34
C ARG A 35 -7.45 0.12 7.18
N LYS A 36 -7.60 1.17 6.37
CA LYS A 36 -8.47 1.15 5.17
C LYS A 36 -7.99 0.14 4.12
N ALA A 37 -6.70 -0.20 4.12
CA ALA A 37 -6.15 -1.26 3.26
C ALA A 37 -6.54 -2.68 3.73
N CYS A 38 -6.99 -2.83 4.98
CA CYS A 38 -7.33 -4.11 5.62
C CYS A 38 -8.85 -4.24 5.83
N PRO A 39 -9.61 -4.75 4.84
CA PRO A 39 -11.08 -4.67 4.85
C PRO A 39 -11.78 -5.53 5.91
N ALA A 40 -11.14 -6.61 6.39
CA ALA A 40 -11.71 -7.51 7.40
C ALA A 40 -11.17 -7.26 8.81
N ALA A 41 -10.25 -6.31 8.98
CA ALA A 41 -9.35 -6.33 10.12
C ALA A 41 -9.90 -5.66 11.37
N ASP A 42 -9.76 -6.36 12.50
CA ASP A 42 -9.99 -5.82 13.84
C ASP A 42 -8.76 -5.04 14.34
N LEU A 43 -8.42 -3.98 13.60
CA LEU A 43 -7.32 -3.08 13.94
C LEU A 43 -7.81 -1.95 14.85
N PRO A 44 -7.07 -1.58 15.92
CA PRO A 44 -7.44 -0.50 16.82
C PRO A 44 -7.61 0.82 16.07
N VAL A 45 -8.51 1.67 16.54
CA VAL A 45 -8.78 2.96 15.89
C VAL A 45 -7.60 3.91 16.05
N TYR A 46 -6.94 3.88 17.21
CA TYR A 46 -5.80 4.72 17.54
C TYR A 46 -4.67 3.85 18.04
N VAL A 47 -3.44 4.24 17.73
CA VAL A 47 -2.25 3.46 18.06
C VAL A 47 -1.20 4.23 18.86
N GLY A 48 -1.33 5.55 18.97
CA GLY A 48 -0.28 6.40 19.54
C GLY A 48 0.92 6.55 18.61
N GLU A 49 1.89 7.37 19.01
CA GLU A 49 3.16 7.51 18.28
C GLU A 49 4.00 6.23 18.46
N PRO A 50 4.62 5.69 17.39
CA PRO A 50 5.43 4.49 17.50
C PRO A 50 6.73 4.75 18.28
N ASP A 51 7.12 3.76 19.09
CA ASP A 51 8.41 3.73 19.79
C ASP A 51 9.57 3.58 18.80
N SER A 52 9.39 2.75 17.76
CA SER A 52 10.34 2.56 16.67
C SER A 52 9.68 2.11 15.38
N ILE A 53 10.34 2.40 14.25
CA ILE A 53 10.02 1.90 12.92
C ILE A 53 11.31 1.46 12.25
N GLU A 54 11.35 0.23 11.77
CA GLU A 54 12.54 -0.38 11.16
C GLU A 54 12.17 -1.01 9.81
N PHE A 55 13.06 -0.87 8.84
CA PHE A 55 12.94 -1.49 7.51
C PHE A 55 13.96 -2.62 7.39
N TRP A 56 13.49 -3.82 7.02
CA TRP A 56 14.31 -5.04 6.94
C TRP A 56 15.20 -5.29 8.18
N PRO A 57 14.65 -5.26 9.41
CA PRO A 57 15.43 -5.66 10.58
C PRO A 57 15.84 -7.13 10.46
N LYS A 58 17.05 -7.46 10.94
CA LYS A 58 17.54 -8.84 10.93
C LYS A 58 17.27 -9.49 12.27
N TRP A 59 16.36 -10.47 12.29
CA TRP A 59 15.98 -11.20 13.49
C TRP A 59 16.61 -12.58 13.57
N ASP A 60 16.77 -13.08 14.78
CA ASP A 60 17.27 -14.43 15.06
C ASP A 60 16.34 -15.49 14.43
N ALA A 61 16.90 -16.29 13.53
CA ALA A 61 16.20 -17.33 12.78
C ALA A 61 16.06 -18.67 13.52
N SER A 62 16.47 -18.76 14.78
CA SER A 62 16.35 -19.98 15.59
C SER A 62 14.91 -20.53 15.57
N GLY A 63 14.75 -21.81 15.25
CA GLY A 63 13.43 -22.45 15.13
C GLY A 63 12.65 -22.14 13.85
N THR A 64 13.26 -21.46 12.87
CA THR A 64 12.67 -21.19 11.55
C THR A 64 13.29 -22.05 10.45
N ALA A 65 12.77 -21.97 9.23
CA ALA A 65 13.38 -22.62 8.07
C ALA A 65 14.66 -21.93 7.55
N ASN A 66 14.92 -20.68 7.96
CA ASN A 66 16.14 -19.95 7.60
C ASN A 66 17.24 -20.22 8.63
N THR A 67 18.49 -20.26 8.20
CA THR A 67 19.65 -20.57 9.07
C THR A 67 20.44 -19.32 9.48
N ASN A 68 20.24 -18.18 8.80
CA ASN A 68 21.01 -16.97 9.05
C ASN A 68 20.23 -15.95 9.86
N TYR A 69 19.11 -15.48 9.31
CA TYR A 69 18.23 -14.48 9.91
C TYR A 69 16.88 -14.50 9.19
N VAL A 70 15.85 -13.93 9.81
CA VAL A 70 14.58 -13.60 9.17
C VAL A 70 14.46 -12.08 9.07
N GLU A 71 14.02 -11.58 7.92
CA GLU A 71 13.88 -10.15 7.63
C GLU A 71 12.42 -9.87 7.23
N PRO A 72 11.58 -9.36 8.14
CA PRO A 72 10.30 -8.78 7.74
C PRO A 72 10.55 -7.48 6.96
N ASP A 73 9.61 -7.06 6.12
CA ASP A 73 9.78 -5.85 5.32
C ASP A 73 9.76 -4.57 6.15
N VAL A 74 8.79 -4.45 7.06
CA VAL A 74 8.66 -3.32 8.00
C VAL A 74 8.27 -3.85 9.36
N PHE A 75 8.90 -3.30 10.40
CA PHE A 75 8.53 -3.54 11.79
C PHE A 75 8.21 -2.21 12.47
N ILE A 76 7.07 -2.14 13.14
CA ILE A 76 6.62 -0.92 13.83
C ILE A 76 6.22 -1.30 15.26
N ARG A 77 6.82 -0.63 16.24
CA ARG A 77 6.49 -0.81 17.66
C ARG A 77 5.55 0.29 18.10
N PHE A 78 4.29 -0.01 18.33
CA PHE A 78 3.35 0.92 18.97
C PHE A 78 3.34 0.71 20.49
N PRO A 79 2.87 1.70 21.27
CA PRO A 79 2.75 1.58 22.72
C PRO A 79 1.98 0.35 23.22
N GLU A 80 0.97 -0.11 22.47
CA GLU A 80 0.09 -1.22 22.90
C GLU A 80 0.38 -2.56 22.19
N PHE A 81 0.97 -2.54 20.99
CA PHE A 81 1.28 -3.75 20.22
C PHE A 81 2.41 -3.50 19.22
N ASP A 82 3.06 -4.59 18.83
CA ASP A 82 4.07 -4.59 17.77
C ASP A 82 3.43 -5.09 16.45
N LEU A 83 3.77 -4.44 15.35
CA LEU A 83 3.28 -4.75 14.00
C LEU A 83 4.42 -5.21 13.11
N ILE A 84 4.28 -6.43 12.59
CA ILE A 84 5.11 -6.99 11.52
C ILE A 84 4.38 -6.74 10.21
N VAL A 85 5.05 -6.19 9.21
CA VAL A 85 4.53 -6.06 7.85
C VAL A 85 5.37 -6.94 6.93
N GLU A 86 4.70 -7.84 6.22
CA GLU A 86 5.27 -8.69 5.18
C GLU A 86 4.61 -8.33 3.86
N ALA A 87 5.37 -7.70 2.98
CA ALA A 87 4.90 -7.19 1.72
C ALA A 87 5.15 -8.18 0.57
N LYS A 88 4.32 -8.08 -0.47
CA LYS A 88 4.54 -8.77 -1.74
C LYS A 88 4.40 -7.82 -2.92
N ARG A 89 5.09 -8.10 -4.01
CA ARG A 89 5.14 -7.20 -5.19
C ARG A 89 3.77 -6.87 -5.80
N GLY A 90 2.92 -7.89 -5.95
CA GLY A 90 1.59 -7.76 -6.54
C GLY A 90 0.48 -7.87 -5.49
N ASP A 91 -0.78 -7.66 -5.86
CA ASP A 91 -1.90 -7.79 -4.92
C ASP A 91 -2.33 -9.25 -4.64
N ILE A 92 -2.02 -10.19 -5.54
CA ILE A 92 -2.66 -11.53 -5.53
C ILE A 92 -1.61 -12.65 -5.56
N GLY A 93 -1.82 -13.66 -4.71
CA GLY A 93 -1.35 -15.03 -4.95
C GLY A 93 0.11 -15.35 -4.64
N SER A 94 0.77 -14.59 -3.75
CA SER A 94 2.18 -14.78 -3.40
C SER A 94 2.49 -14.78 -1.90
N GLN A 95 1.46 -14.70 -1.06
CA GLN A 95 1.61 -14.87 0.38
C GLN A 95 1.70 -16.37 0.75
N HIS A 96 2.56 -16.67 1.72
CA HIS A 96 2.82 -18.03 2.18
C HIS A 96 2.81 -18.10 3.71
N GLN A 97 1.95 -18.97 4.25
CA GLN A 97 1.82 -19.16 5.70
C GLN A 97 3.14 -19.57 6.39
N SER A 98 4.00 -20.32 5.71
CA SER A 98 5.32 -20.70 6.23
C SER A 98 6.23 -19.49 6.45
N GLN A 99 6.07 -18.42 5.68
CA GLN A 99 6.82 -17.19 5.87
C GLN A 99 6.34 -16.45 7.14
N TRP A 100 5.02 -16.33 7.31
CA TRP A 100 4.43 -15.75 8.52
C TRP A 100 4.84 -16.49 9.79
N LEU A 101 4.89 -17.82 9.75
CA LEU A 101 5.38 -18.64 10.86
C LEU A 101 6.84 -18.33 11.20
N ASN A 102 7.71 -18.17 10.20
CA ASN A 102 9.11 -17.82 10.41
C ASN A 102 9.25 -16.41 11.01
N GLU A 103 8.50 -15.44 10.50
CA GLU A 103 8.49 -14.07 11.02
C GLU A 103 8.03 -14.01 12.48
N VAL A 104 6.91 -14.65 12.80
CA VAL A 104 6.38 -14.67 14.17
C VAL A 104 7.33 -15.42 15.12
N GLN A 105 7.90 -16.55 14.71
CA GLN A 105 8.90 -17.25 15.51
C GLN A 105 10.15 -16.39 15.76
N SER A 106 10.68 -15.72 14.72
CA SER A 106 11.87 -14.87 14.84
C SER A 106 11.60 -13.59 15.65
N TYR A 107 10.43 -12.98 15.53
CA TYR A 107 9.96 -11.91 16.42
C TYR A 107 10.00 -12.38 17.88
N CYS A 108 9.47 -13.57 18.16
CA CYS A 108 9.47 -14.13 19.52
C CYS A 108 10.87 -14.42 20.06
N ASN A 109 11.85 -14.75 19.21
CA ASN A 109 13.23 -14.92 19.64
C ASN A 109 13.85 -13.60 20.13
N VAL A 110 13.44 -12.47 19.54
CA VAL A 110 14.00 -11.15 19.85
C VAL A 110 13.21 -10.43 20.95
N TYR A 111 11.88 -10.47 20.88
CA TYR A 111 10.98 -9.66 21.72
C TYR A 111 10.06 -10.49 22.63
N GLY A 112 10.11 -11.83 22.57
CA GLY A 112 9.17 -12.71 23.28
C GLY A 112 9.18 -12.55 24.80
N SER A 113 10.25 -12.02 25.39
CA SER A 113 10.32 -11.72 26.83
C SER A 113 9.51 -10.48 27.26
N GLU A 114 9.11 -9.62 26.32
CA GLU A 114 8.42 -8.36 26.62
C GLU A 114 6.90 -8.53 26.79
N ASP A 115 6.34 -9.72 26.47
CA ASP A 115 4.90 -10.05 26.55
C ASP A 115 3.97 -9.02 25.88
N ARG A 116 4.45 -8.37 24.81
CA ARG A 116 3.64 -7.46 23.99
C ARG A 116 2.72 -8.23 23.05
N GLU A 117 1.55 -7.66 22.76
CA GLU A 117 0.71 -8.14 21.67
C GLU A 117 1.45 -7.94 20.34
N VAL A 118 1.44 -8.96 19.49
CA VAL A 118 2.03 -8.89 18.15
C VAL A 118 0.97 -9.16 17.10
N ARG A 119 1.02 -8.40 16.02
CA ARG A 119 0.14 -8.53 14.86
C ARG A 119 0.98 -8.58 13.59
N LEU A 120 0.51 -9.33 12.60
CA LEU A 120 1.13 -9.38 11.28
C LEU A 120 0.19 -8.78 10.24
N MET A 121 0.72 -7.98 9.34
CA MET A 121 0.03 -7.46 8.17
C MET A 121 0.65 -8.05 6.91
N ALA A 122 -0.11 -8.90 6.23
CA ALA A 122 0.24 -9.47 4.93
C ALA A 122 -0.20 -8.48 3.84
N LEU A 123 0.74 -7.70 3.30
CA LEU A 123 0.47 -6.59 2.39
C LEU A 123 0.76 -6.95 0.93
N GLY A 124 -0.31 -7.08 0.13
CA GLY A 124 -0.21 -7.63 -1.21
C GLY A 124 0.00 -9.14 -1.20
N GLY A 125 -0.13 -9.75 -2.38
CA GLY A 125 0.02 -11.18 -2.60
C GLY A 125 -1.06 -12.03 -1.95
N VAL A 126 -2.16 -11.44 -1.48
CA VAL A 126 -3.16 -12.14 -0.69
C VAL A 126 -4.04 -13.01 -1.58
N TRP A 127 -4.46 -14.17 -1.05
CA TRP A 127 -5.37 -15.09 -1.76
C TRP A 127 -6.84 -14.74 -1.50
N ASN A 128 -7.10 -14.12 -0.36
CA ASN A 128 -8.40 -13.65 0.07
C ASN A 128 -8.19 -12.52 1.09
N ILE A 129 -9.25 -11.78 1.39
CA ILE A 129 -9.20 -10.61 2.27
C ILE A 129 -9.63 -10.91 3.71
N ARG A 130 -9.77 -12.19 4.08
CA ARG A 130 -10.16 -12.59 5.44
C ARG A 130 -8.91 -12.72 6.28
N ASP A 131 -8.98 -12.19 7.48
CA ASP A 131 -7.91 -12.34 8.44
C ASP A 131 -7.71 -13.81 8.82
N GLU A 132 -6.45 -14.14 9.03
CA GLU A 132 -6.02 -15.45 9.50
C GLU A 132 -5.28 -15.28 10.82
N SER A 133 -4.74 -16.37 11.34
CA SER A 133 -3.84 -16.30 12.49
C SER A 133 -2.84 -17.43 12.45
N VAL A 134 -1.66 -17.19 13.01
CA VAL A 134 -0.61 -18.20 13.19
C VAL A 134 -0.34 -18.41 14.68
N PRO A 135 -0.01 -19.64 15.11
CA PRO A 135 0.32 -19.91 16.50
C PRO A 135 1.60 -19.17 16.92
N LEU A 136 1.62 -18.66 18.15
CA LEU A 136 2.87 -18.20 18.78
C LEU A 136 3.68 -19.41 19.27
N PRO A 137 5.02 -19.32 19.34
CA PRO A 137 5.85 -20.38 19.89
C PRO A 137 5.50 -20.68 21.35
N ALA A 138 5.55 -21.96 21.73
CA ALA A 138 5.22 -22.41 23.09
C ALA A 138 6.10 -21.74 24.18
N SER A 139 7.32 -21.32 23.83
CA SER A 139 8.23 -20.59 24.73
C SER A 139 7.71 -19.23 25.18
N VAL A 140 6.70 -18.68 24.51
CA VAL A 140 6.07 -17.38 24.80
C VAL A 140 4.64 -17.55 25.33
N SER A 141 4.16 -18.80 25.41
CA SER A 141 2.81 -19.14 25.87
C SER A 141 2.87 -19.87 27.20
N ASN A 142 2.90 -19.10 28.30
CA ASN A 142 2.75 -19.65 29.66
C ASN A 142 1.28 -20.04 29.98
N ALA A 143 0.37 -19.82 29.02
CA ALA A 143 -1.06 -20.02 29.17
C ALA A 143 -1.47 -21.46 28.79
N GLU A 144 -2.51 -21.96 29.46
CA GLU A 144 -3.19 -23.23 29.12
C GLU A 144 -3.81 -23.22 27.71
N THR A 145 -3.89 -22.04 27.07
CA THR A 145 -4.41 -21.84 25.72
C THR A 145 -3.32 -21.35 24.77
N GLU A 146 -3.27 -21.94 23.56
CA GLU A 146 -2.36 -21.54 22.49
C GLU A 146 -2.63 -20.07 22.08
N ARG A 147 -1.68 -19.17 22.38
CA ARG A 147 -1.73 -17.80 21.88
C ARG A 147 -1.49 -17.77 20.38
N ARG A 148 -2.16 -16.86 19.68
CA ARG A 148 -2.08 -16.73 18.22
C ARG A 148 -1.82 -15.28 17.83
N CYS A 149 -0.96 -15.07 16.83
CA CYS A 149 -0.76 -13.79 16.17
C CYS A 149 -1.83 -13.64 15.08
N PRO A 150 -2.69 -12.59 15.12
CA PRO A 150 -3.57 -12.28 14.01
C PRO A 150 -2.75 -11.86 12.78
N VAL A 151 -3.21 -12.29 11.61
CA VAL A 151 -2.66 -11.96 10.29
C VAL A 151 -3.72 -11.19 9.53
N HIS A 152 -3.51 -9.89 9.38
CA HIS A 152 -4.42 -8.98 8.69
C HIS A 152 -4.07 -8.92 7.20
N MET A 153 -5.06 -9.21 6.35
CA MET A 153 -4.87 -9.20 4.91
C MET A 153 -5.06 -7.79 4.34
N ALA A 154 -4.03 -7.26 3.69
CA ALA A 154 -4.04 -5.94 3.09
C ALA A 154 -3.70 -5.98 1.59
N GLU A 155 -4.28 -5.06 0.82
CA GLU A 155 -4.00 -4.93 -0.61
C GLU A 155 -3.35 -3.57 -0.90
N TRP A 156 -2.31 -3.56 -1.72
CA TRP A 156 -1.67 -2.34 -2.22
C TRP A 156 -2.66 -1.45 -2.95
N ARG A 157 -3.57 -2.03 -3.74
CA ARG A 157 -4.64 -1.27 -4.39
C ARG A 157 -5.53 -0.54 -3.38
N ARG A 158 -5.94 -1.19 -2.29
CA ARG A 158 -6.80 -0.55 -1.28
C ARG A 158 -6.07 0.56 -0.55
N LEU A 159 -4.78 0.37 -0.28
CA LEU A 159 -3.93 1.43 0.26
C LEU A 159 -3.87 2.63 -0.71
N LEU A 160 -3.65 2.38 -2.01
CA LEU A 160 -3.66 3.42 -3.04
C LEU A 160 -5.01 4.15 -3.15
N GLU A 161 -6.12 3.42 -3.07
CA GLU A 161 -7.48 3.99 -3.03
C GLU A 161 -7.66 4.88 -1.81
N ALA A 162 -7.29 4.40 -0.62
CA ALA A 162 -7.36 5.16 0.63
C ALA A 162 -6.54 6.46 0.58
N ILE A 163 -5.32 6.41 0.05
CA ILE A 163 -4.44 7.58 -0.14
C ILE A 163 -5.06 8.56 -1.14
N THR A 164 -5.61 8.04 -2.24
CA THR A 164 -6.23 8.85 -3.29
C THR A 164 -7.44 9.61 -2.77
N ASP A 165 -8.29 8.95 -1.99
CA ASP A 165 -9.48 9.56 -1.41
C ASP A 165 -9.14 10.55 -0.31
N GLU A 166 -8.15 10.24 0.54
CA GLU A 166 -7.66 11.17 1.55
C GLU A 166 -7.08 12.44 0.92
N ARG A 167 -6.31 12.32 -0.16
CA ARG A 167 -5.81 13.48 -0.93
C ARG A 167 -6.95 14.31 -1.51
N ARG A 168 -8.01 13.69 -2.01
CA ARG A 168 -9.19 14.40 -2.54
C ARG A 168 -9.90 15.17 -1.45
N ARG A 169 -10.11 14.55 -0.29
CA ARG A 169 -10.73 15.16 0.90
C ARG A 169 -9.98 16.44 1.30
N GLN A 170 -8.66 16.34 1.47
CA GLN A 170 -7.83 17.48 1.88
C GLN A 170 -7.75 18.62 0.86
N ARG A 171 -8.00 18.35 -0.43
CA ARG A 171 -8.08 19.38 -1.48
C ARG A 171 -9.44 20.11 -1.51
N GLY A 172 -10.51 19.44 -1.09
CA GLY A 172 -11.85 20.03 -1.01
C GLY A 172 -12.02 20.99 0.17
N GLU A 173 -11.18 20.85 1.19
CA GLU A 173 -11.08 21.77 2.33
C GLU A 173 -10.24 23.00 1.93
N SER A 174 -10.56 24.19 2.43
CA SER A 174 -9.72 25.39 2.21
C SER A 174 -8.34 25.15 2.84
N PRO A 175 -7.27 24.89 2.07
CA PRO A 175 -6.09 24.25 2.64
C PRO A 175 -5.25 25.27 3.40
N SER A 176 -5.06 25.03 4.70
CA SER A 176 -3.99 25.66 5.47
C SER A 176 -2.60 25.28 4.90
N GLY A 177 -1.53 25.94 5.38
CA GLY A 177 -0.16 25.58 5.00
C GLY A 177 0.14 24.08 5.21
N ASP A 178 -0.33 23.54 6.33
CA ASP A 178 -0.19 22.13 6.69
C ASP A 178 -0.99 21.20 5.76
N GLY A 179 -2.21 21.59 5.39
CA GLY A 179 -3.01 20.85 4.42
C GLY A 179 -2.32 20.72 3.06
N LYS A 180 -1.63 21.77 2.61
CA LYS A 180 -0.83 21.71 1.37
C LYS A 180 0.36 20.76 1.49
N ALA A 181 1.00 20.68 2.66
CA ALA A 181 2.11 19.75 2.89
C ALA A 181 1.64 18.30 2.85
N ARG A 182 0.54 17.98 3.53
CA ARG A 182 -0.08 16.64 3.50
C ARG A 182 -0.50 16.23 2.10
N VAL A 183 -1.12 17.14 1.32
CA VAL A 183 -1.47 16.88 -0.09
C VAL A 183 -0.23 16.57 -0.94
N ARG A 184 0.91 17.19 -0.69
CA ARG A 184 2.18 16.88 -1.40
C ARG A 184 2.66 15.47 -1.06
N ILE A 185 2.71 15.11 0.22
CA ILE A 185 3.08 13.76 0.69
C ILE A 185 2.20 12.69 0.02
N LEU A 186 0.87 12.87 0.07
CA LEU A 186 -0.07 11.93 -0.56
C LEU A 186 0.07 11.89 -2.09
N THR A 187 0.46 13.00 -2.71
CA THR A 187 0.72 13.05 -4.17
C THR A 187 1.98 12.27 -4.53
N ASP A 188 3.05 12.40 -3.73
CA ASP A 188 4.29 11.65 -3.92
C ASP A 188 4.06 10.15 -3.72
N ALA A 189 3.31 9.75 -2.69
CA ALA A 189 2.94 8.35 -2.46
C ALA A 189 2.21 7.74 -3.66
N ILE A 190 1.23 8.46 -4.23
CA ILE A 190 0.50 8.02 -5.44
C ILE A 190 1.44 7.90 -6.64
N HIS A 191 2.40 8.81 -6.79
CA HIS A 191 3.37 8.72 -7.87
C HIS A 191 4.34 7.54 -7.70
N PHE A 192 4.72 7.19 -6.48
CA PHE A 192 5.51 5.97 -6.23
C PHE A 192 4.72 4.71 -6.63
N PHE A 193 3.43 4.62 -6.27
CA PHE A 193 2.58 3.54 -6.77
C PHE A 193 2.57 3.45 -8.30
N ASP A 194 2.43 4.59 -8.99
CA ASP A 194 2.43 4.67 -10.46
C ASP A 194 3.73 4.14 -11.08
N VAL A 195 4.89 4.55 -10.55
CA VAL A 195 6.22 4.04 -10.95
C VAL A 195 6.34 2.53 -10.73
N HIS A 196 5.67 2.00 -9.72
CA HIS A 196 5.61 0.56 -9.44
C HIS A 196 4.52 -0.19 -10.21
N GLY A 197 3.77 0.47 -11.11
CA GLY A 197 2.75 -0.15 -11.96
C GLY A 197 1.34 -0.22 -11.35
N PHE A 198 1.13 0.43 -10.20
CA PHE A 198 -0.18 0.56 -9.57
C PHE A 198 -0.80 1.89 -9.98
N VAL A 199 -1.86 1.83 -10.79
CA VAL A 199 -2.63 3.01 -11.18
C VAL A 199 -3.98 3.01 -10.46
N PRO A 200 -4.43 4.16 -9.91
CA PRO A 200 -5.80 4.28 -9.43
C PRO A 200 -6.73 4.04 -10.60
N LEU A 201 -7.63 3.05 -10.51
CA LEU A 201 -8.63 2.86 -11.57
C LEU A 201 -9.47 4.12 -11.71
N ARG A 202 -9.30 4.80 -12.83
CA ARG A 202 -10.25 5.79 -13.30
C ARG A 202 -11.26 5.06 -14.18
N LEU A 203 -12.55 5.22 -13.88
CA LEU A 203 -13.60 4.85 -14.81
C LEU A 203 -13.28 5.49 -16.17
N PHE A 204 -13.47 4.74 -17.26
CA PHE A 204 -13.26 5.25 -18.62
C PHE A 204 -14.01 6.57 -18.86
N SER A 205 -15.19 6.74 -18.25
CA SER A 205 -16.01 7.95 -18.28
C SER A 205 -15.40 9.18 -17.60
N SER A 206 -14.35 9.01 -16.78
CA SER A 206 -13.64 10.11 -16.12
C SER A 206 -12.42 10.60 -16.92
N PHE A 207 -12.14 10.00 -18.07
CA PHE A 207 -11.18 10.52 -19.04
C PHE A 207 -11.85 11.60 -19.89
N ASP A 208 -11.26 12.79 -19.88
CA ASP A 208 -11.62 13.83 -20.83
C ASP A 208 -10.94 13.53 -22.18
N PHE A 209 -11.71 12.93 -23.09
CA PHE A 209 -11.26 12.65 -24.45
C PHE A 209 -11.32 13.87 -25.37
N SER A 210 -11.71 15.06 -24.88
CA SER A 210 -11.79 16.26 -25.72
C SER A 210 -10.45 16.63 -26.37
N HIS A 211 -9.32 16.29 -25.72
CA HIS A 211 -7.98 16.44 -26.30
C HIS A 211 -7.58 15.37 -27.31
N TYR A 212 -8.28 14.23 -27.33
CA TYR A 212 -8.04 13.10 -28.25
C TYR A 212 -9.09 13.01 -29.35
N ALA A 213 -10.15 13.82 -29.26
CA ALA A 213 -10.95 14.16 -30.41
C ALA A 213 -9.99 14.83 -31.40
N LEU A 214 -9.60 14.08 -32.43
CA LEU A 214 -9.08 14.70 -33.66
C LEU A 214 -10.07 15.82 -33.95
N ALA A 215 -9.58 17.06 -33.97
CA ALA A 215 -10.38 18.19 -34.42
C ALA A 215 -10.81 17.84 -35.84
N THR A 216 -11.97 17.22 -35.99
CA THR A 216 -12.70 17.24 -37.24
C THR A 216 -13.11 18.68 -37.35
N ASP A 217 -12.26 19.44 -38.03
CA ASP A 217 -12.59 20.76 -38.53
C ASP A 217 -13.75 20.55 -39.51
N LEU A 218 -14.95 20.48 -38.93
CA LEU A 218 -16.22 20.28 -39.61
C LEU A 218 -16.56 21.48 -40.51
N GLY A 219 -15.79 22.57 -40.43
CA GLY A 219 -15.86 23.70 -41.35
C GLY A 219 -15.28 23.39 -42.74
N ASP A 220 -14.17 22.64 -42.82
CA ASP A 220 -13.42 22.48 -44.07
C ASP A 220 -13.92 21.29 -44.92
N ALA A 221 -14.59 20.32 -44.29
CA ALA A 221 -15.14 19.14 -44.98
C ALA A 221 -16.38 19.46 -45.84
N HIS A 222 -17.22 20.41 -45.42
CA HIS A 222 -18.43 20.79 -46.18
C HIS A 222 -18.08 21.57 -47.47
N GLU A 223 -17.09 22.45 -47.40
CA GLU A 223 -16.64 23.23 -48.55
C GLU A 223 -15.93 22.38 -49.62
N ARG A 224 -15.18 21.35 -49.18
CA ARG A 224 -14.52 20.39 -50.08
C ARG A 224 -15.52 19.48 -50.78
N LEU A 225 -16.60 19.06 -50.12
CA LEU A 225 -17.65 18.23 -50.73
C LEU A 225 -18.48 19.00 -51.76
N GLN A 226 -18.78 20.29 -51.51
CA GLN A 226 -19.50 21.12 -52.49
C GLN A 226 -18.68 21.42 -53.76
N LYS A 227 -17.35 21.60 -53.64
CA LYS A 227 -16.44 21.80 -54.80
C LYS A 227 -16.28 20.56 -55.67
N VAL A 228 -16.45 19.36 -55.11
CA VAL A 228 -16.40 18.11 -55.90
C VAL A 228 -17.72 17.89 -56.65
N HIS A 229 -18.87 18.22 -56.03
CA HIS A 229 -20.17 18.09 -56.68
C HIS A 229 -20.39 19.07 -57.85
N SER A 230 -19.84 20.28 -57.80
CA SER A 230 -19.98 21.26 -58.90
C SER A 230 -19.13 20.94 -60.13
N LYS A 231 -18.07 20.15 -60.00
CA LYS A 231 -17.23 19.69 -61.12
C LYS A 231 -17.78 18.46 -61.86
N LEU A 232 -18.75 17.76 -61.26
CA LEU A 232 -19.37 16.55 -61.84
C LEU A 232 -20.67 16.82 -62.60
N ILE A 233 -21.20 18.06 -62.58
CA ILE A 233 -22.47 18.43 -63.24
C ILE A 233 -22.23 19.28 -64.51
N THR A 234 -20.98 19.47 -64.95
CA THR A 234 -20.65 20.26 -66.17
C THR A 234 -19.81 19.50 -67.20
N ARG A 235 -20.07 18.20 -67.37
CA ARG A 235 -19.68 17.43 -68.56
C ARG A 235 -20.80 16.54 -69.03
#